data_AF-A0A7J9HDH4-F1
#
_entry.id   AF-A0A7J9HDH4-F1
#
_cell.length_a   1.000
_cell.length_b   1.000
_cell.length_c   1.000
_cell.angle_alpha   90.00
_cell.angle_beta   90.00
_cell.angle_gamma   90.00
#
_symmetry.space_group_name_H-M   'P 1'
#
loop_
_entity.id
_entity.type
_entity.pdbx_description
1 polymer ?
#
loop_
_entity_poly.entity_id
_entity_poly.type
_entity_poly.pdbx_seq_one_letter_code
_entity_poly.pdbx_strand_id
1 'polypeptide(L)'
;MIIDSAVKTLYGSDLATMIQAIQRNITDAWSNDVSSWKNCGHNQTVCPNVYASESVRMACKFAYRNATPGSTLEDEYFLTRLPIVEKRLAQGGIRLAAVLNRLFNSEVKIAQA
;
A
#
# COMPACT_ATOMS: atom_id res chain seq x y z
N MET A 1 -6.43 14.19 7.91
CA MET A 1 -5.36 13.25 7.50
C MET A 1 -5.50 12.98 6.01
N ILE A 2 -4.43 12.61 5.29
CA ILE A 2 -4.45 12.51 3.81
C ILE A 2 -5.62 11.66 3.30
N ILE A 3 -5.86 10.48 3.89
CA ILE A 3 -6.95 9.59 3.46
C ILE A 3 -8.32 10.26 3.66
N ASP A 4 -8.61 10.78 4.85
CA ASP A 4 -9.89 11.45 5.11
C ASP A 4 -10.12 12.66 4.21
N SER A 5 -9.06 13.44 3.96
CA SER A 5 -9.12 14.58 3.04
C SER A 5 -9.46 14.11 1.63
N ALA A 6 -8.76 13.08 1.11
CA ALA A 6 -9.03 12.53 -0.21
C ALA A 6 -10.44 11.94 -0.33
N VAL A 7 -10.90 11.19 0.68
CA VAL A 7 -12.26 10.63 0.69
C VAL A 7 -13.29 11.75 0.60
N LYS A 8 -13.14 12.81 1.40
CA LYS A 8 -14.08 13.94 1.41
C LYS A 8 -14.05 14.76 0.12
N THR A 9 -12.87 15.04 -0.44
CA THR A 9 -12.71 16.01 -1.53
C THR A 9 -12.70 15.37 -2.92
N LEU A 10 -12.20 14.13 -3.06
CA LEU A 10 -12.00 13.47 -4.36
C LEU A 10 -12.91 12.26 -4.59
N TYR A 11 -13.44 11.65 -3.52
CA TYR A 11 -14.22 10.41 -3.60
C TYR A 11 -15.65 10.56 -3.06
N GLY A 12 -16.21 11.77 -3.08
CA GLY A 12 -17.61 12.00 -2.74
C GLY A 12 -17.98 11.66 -1.29
N SER A 13 -17.02 11.72 -0.37
CA SER A 13 -17.16 11.25 1.02
C SER A 13 -17.48 9.76 1.17
N ASP A 14 -17.19 8.96 0.13
CA ASP A 14 -17.38 7.51 0.14
C ASP A 14 -16.04 6.77 0.05
N LEU A 15 -15.72 6.05 1.13
CA LEU A 15 -14.52 5.23 1.20
C LEU A 15 -14.54 4.08 0.18
N ALA A 16 -15.73 3.53 -0.14
CA ALA A 16 -15.84 2.44 -1.10
C ALA A 16 -15.40 2.88 -2.50
N THR A 17 -15.75 4.11 -2.90
CA THR A 17 -15.29 4.71 -4.15
C THR A 17 -13.75 4.83 -4.20
N MET A 18 -13.09 5.23 -3.11
CA MET A 18 -11.62 5.26 -3.04
C MET A 18 -11.02 3.85 -3.16
N ILE A 19 -11.60 2.85 -2.46
CA ILE A 19 -11.15 1.45 -2.54
C ILE A 19 -11.25 0.93 -3.98
N GLN A 20 -12.37 1.20 -4.66
CA GLN A 20 -12.56 0.80 -6.06
C GLN A 20 -11.55 1.46 -6.99
N ALA A 21 -11.24 2.74 -6.79
CA ALA A 21 -10.21 3.44 -7.57
C ALA A 21 -8.83 2.80 -7.39
N ILE A 22 -8.46 2.47 -6.15
CA ILE A 22 -7.20 1.76 -5.85
C ILE A 22 -7.19 0.37 -6.50
N GLN A 23 -8.30 -0.38 -6.45
CA GLN A 23 -8.43 -1.69 -7.09
C GLN A 23 -8.28 -1.61 -8.61
N ARG A 24 -8.85 -0.60 -9.28
CA ARG A 24 -8.64 -0.37 -10.72
C ARG A 24 -7.18 -0.05 -11.03
N ASN A 25 -6.53 0.78 -10.21
CA ASN A 25 -5.10 1.06 -10.41
C ASN A 25 -4.22 -0.20 -10.27
N ILE A 26 -4.60 -1.15 -9.41
CA ILE A 26 -3.93 -2.45 -9.30
C ILE A 26 -4.03 -3.26 -10.60
N THR A 27 -5.18 -3.26 -11.26
CA THR A 27 -5.39 -4.01 -12.52
C THR A 27 -4.82 -3.28 -13.73
N ASP A 28 -4.69 -1.96 -13.66
CA ASP A 28 -4.36 -1.12 -14.80
C ASP A 28 -2.94 -0.55 -14.62
N ALA A 29 -2.83 0.64 -14.02
CA ALA A 29 -1.59 1.43 -13.92
C ALA A 29 -0.44 0.73 -13.21
N TRP A 30 -0.72 -0.16 -12.26
CA TRP A 30 0.28 -0.88 -11.46
C TRP A 30 0.36 -2.36 -11.79
N SER A 31 -0.35 -2.84 -12.81
CA SER A 31 -0.37 -4.26 -13.22
C SER A 31 1.02 -4.90 -13.32
N ASN A 32 1.97 -4.20 -13.94
CA ASN A 32 3.36 -4.63 -14.09
C ASN A 32 4.12 -4.74 -12.75
N ASP A 33 3.74 -3.95 -11.75
CA ASP A 33 4.38 -3.94 -10.44
C ASP A 33 3.83 -5.05 -9.52
N VAL A 34 2.59 -5.51 -9.72
CA VAL A 34 1.88 -6.42 -8.80
C VAL A 34 2.66 -7.71 -8.54
N SER A 35 3.26 -8.31 -9.57
CA SER A 35 4.06 -9.53 -9.43
C SER A 35 5.23 -9.33 -8.45
N SER A 36 5.92 -8.20 -8.57
CA SER A 36 7.04 -7.86 -7.68
C SER A 36 6.59 -7.65 -6.22
N TRP A 37 5.38 -7.11 -6.01
CA TRP A 37 4.86 -6.88 -4.65
C TRP A 37 4.43 -8.15 -3.94
N LYS A 38 3.93 -9.14 -4.71
CA LYS A 38 3.55 -10.47 -4.20
C LYS A 38 4.78 -11.33 -3.86
N ASN A 39 5.85 -11.17 -4.64
CA ASN A 39 7.04 -11.98 -4.53
C ASN A 39 7.72 -11.77 -3.16
N CYS A 40 7.99 -12.87 -2.49
CA CYS A 40 8.77 -12.93 -1.27
C CYS A 40 9.70 -14.14 -1.44
N GLY A 41 10.99 -13.86 -1.67
CA GLY A 41 11.97 -14.86 -2.09
C GLY A 41 12.25 -15.93 -1.03
N HIS A 42 13.11 -16.89 -1.37
CA HIS A 42 13.64 -17.90 -0.45
C HIS A 42 12.59 -18.70 0.34
N ASN A 43 11.44 -19.01 -0.29
CA ASN A 43 10.32 -19.73 0.34
C ASN A 43 9.79 -19.09 1.64
N GLN A 44 10.03 -17.79 1.84
CA GLN A 44 9.55 -17.09 3.02
C GLN A 44 8.05 -16.81 2.91
N THR A 45 7.32 -17.03 4.01
CA THR A 45 5.90 -16.71 4.08
C THR A 45 5.64 -15.20 3.99
N VAL A 46 6.50 -14.38 4.61
CA VAL A 46 6.38 -12.92 4.69
C VAL A 46 7.76 -12.26 4.65
N CYS A 47 7.85 -11.06 4.04
CA CYS A 47 9.11 -10.32 3.86
C CYS A 47 9.11 -8.97 4.60
N PRO A 48 8.98 -8.95 5.94
CA PRO A 48 8.77 -7.72 6.70
C PRO A 48 9.94 -6.73 6.57
N ASN A 49 11.18 -7.23 6.47
CA ASN A 49 12.37 -6.39 6.29
C ASN A 49 12.33 -5.56 5.00
N VAL A 50 11.80 -6.14 3.91
CA VAL A 50 11.61 -5.42 2.64
C VAL A 50 10.56 -4.32 2.83
N TYR A 51 9.44 -4.64 3.46
CA TYR A 51 8.34 -3.71 3.66
C TYR A 51 8.74 -2.53 4.56
N ALA A 52 9.52 -2.81 5.61
CA ALA A 52 10.06 -1.81 6.53
C ALA A 52 11.08 -0.90 5.83
N SER A 53 11.99 -1.49 5.04
CA SER A 53 13.00 -0.75 4.27
C SER A 53 12.38 0.20 3.24
N GLU A 54 11.31 -0.23 2.56
CA GLU A 54 10.55 0.66 1.69
C GLU A 54 9.84 1.77 2.47
N SER A 55 9.27 1.44 3.64
CA SER A 55 8.52 2.40 4.44
C SER A 55 9.41 3.52 4.98
N VAL A 56 10.60 3.20 5.49
CA VAL A 56 11.56 4.22 5.94
C VAL A 56 12.05 5.07 4.77
N ARG A 57 12.28 4.46 3.59
CA ARG A 57 12.64 5.21 2.38
C ARG A 57 11.55 6.19 1.96
N MET A 58 10.28 5.76 2.01
CA MET A 58 9.14 6.65 1.73
C MET A 58 8.97 7.74 2.78
N ALA A 59 9.21 7.42 4.06
CA ALA A 59 9.15 8.40 5.14
C ALA A 59 10.15 9.53 4.91
N CYS A 60 11.42 9.22 4.64
CA CYS A 60 12.45 10.22 4.36
C CYS A 60 12.16 11.00 3.07
N LYS A 61 11.76 10.32 1.99
CA LYS A 61 11.59 10.95 0.68
C LYS A 61 10.35 11.83 0.60
N PHE A 62 9.27 11.46 1.28
CA PHE A 62 7.95 12.09 1.13
C PHE A 62 7.38 12.61 2.44
N ALA A 63 7.37 11.82 3.51
CA ALA A 63 6.68 12.20 4.74
C ALA A 63 7.38 13.36 5.47
N TYR A 64 8.68 13.22 5.78
CA TYR A 64 9.44 14.24 6.50
C TYR A 64 9.91 15.39 5.61
N ARG A 65 10.08 15.13 4.31
CA ARG A 65 10.56 16.13 3.37
C ARG A 65 9.58 17.29 3.29
N ASN A 66 10.06 18.51 3.58
CA ASN A 66 9.31 19.76 3.59
C ASN A 66 8.16 19.81 4.63
N ALA A 67 8.22 18.97 5.68
CA ALA A 67 7.29 19.01 6.80
C ALA A 67 8.00 19.56 8.04
N THR A 68 8.26 20.87 8.06
CA THR A 68 8.97 21.51 9.17
C THR A 68 8.06 21.61 10.42
N PRO A 69 8.60 21.43 11.64
CA PRO A 69 7.81 21.59 12.85
C PRO A 69 7.15 22.98 12.92
N GLY A 70 5.86 23.02 13.28
CA GLY A 70 5.07 24.25 13.35
C GLY A 70 4.53 24.78 12.03
N SER A 71 4.83 24.13 10.89
CA SER A 71 4.21 24.44 9.60
C SER A 71 2.82 23.82 9.46
N THR A 72 1.98 24.46 8.64
CA THR A 72 0.73 23.88 8.14
C THR A 72 0.99 23.16 6.83
N LEU A 73 0.55 21.91 6.72
CA LEU A 73 0.65 21.13 5.49
C LEU A 73 -0.59 21.36 4.63
N GLU A 74 -0.41 22.04 3.51
CA GLU A 74 -1.49 22.46 2.61
C GLU A 74 -1.61 21.54 1.38
N ASP A 75 -2.29 22.03 0.34
CA ASP A 75 -2.63 21.27 -0.87
C ASP A 75 -1.40 20.73 -1.60
N GLU A 76 -0.29 21.47 -1.64
CA GLU A 76 0.95 20.99 -2.28
C GLU A 76 1.44 19.69 -1.61
N TYR A 77 1.44 19.65 -0.27
CA TYR A 77 1.81 18.46 0.47
C TYR A 77 0.81 17.32 0.22
N PHE A 78 -0.49 17.63 0.25
CA PHE A 78 -1.56 16.65 0.02
C PHE A 78 -1.47 16.01 -1.37
N LEU A 79 -1.49 16.81 -2.44
CA LEU A 79 -1.54 16.34 -3.83
C LEU A 79 -0.29 15.52 -4.21
N THR A 80 0.87 15.88 -3.68
CA THR A 80 2.12 15.18 -3.98
C THR A 80 2.29 13.88 -3.18
N ARG A 81 1.66 13.75 -2.01
CA ARG A 81 1.79 12.56 -1.14
C ARG A 81 0.64 11.58 -1.29
N LEU A 82 -0.55 12.01 -1.73
CA LEU A 82 -1.70 11.14 -1.91
C LEU A 82 -1.40 9.92 -2.82
N PRO A 83 -0.74 10.06 -4.00
CA PRO A 83 -0.43 8.90 -4.84
C PRO A 83 0.50 7.88 -4.16
N ILE A 84 1.39 8.35 -3.27
CA ILE A 84 2.27 7.49 -2.48
C ILE A 84 1.46 6.72 -1.44
N VAL A 85 0.54 7.39 -0.75
CA VAL A 85 -0.36 6.76 0.23
C VAL A 85 -1.20 5.68 -0.43
N GLU A 86 -1.85 5.98 -1.56
CA GLU A 86 -2.67 5.02 -2.30
C GLU A 86 -1.87 3.80 -2.77
N LYS A 87 -0.67 4.02 -3.30
CA LYS A 87 0.22 2.93 -3.70
C LYS A 87 0.63 2.06 -2.52
N ARG A 88 0.90 2.64 -1.33
CA ARG A 88 1.21 1.87 -0.11
C ARG A 88 0.00 1.08 0.41
N LEU A 89 -1.21 1.63 0.32
CA LEU A 89 -2.45 0.90 0.65
C LEU A 89 -2.64 -0.31 -0.27
N ALA A 90 -2.45 -0.13 -1.58
CA ALA A 90 -2.51 -1.22 -2.56
C ALA A 90 -1.47 -2.32 -2.27
N GLN A 91 -0.23 -1.92 -2.03
CA GLN A 91 0.86 -2.85 -1.68
C GLN A 91 0.54 -3.64 -0.40
N GLY A 92 -0.01 -2.98 0.63
CA GLY A 92 -0.43 -3.63 1.86
C GLY A 92 -1.47 -4.73 1.62
N GLY A 93 -2.54 -4.41 0.88
CA GLY A 93 -3.59 -5.38 0.55
C GLY A 93 -3.08 -6.58 -0.26
N ILE A 94 -2.27 -6.32 -1.29
CA ILE A 94 -1.67 -7.38 -2.13
C ILE A 94 -0.74 -8.29 -1.33
N ARG A 95 0.10 -7.70 -0.46
CA ARG A 95 1.03 -8.46 0.37
C ARG A 95 0.31 -9.29 1.41
N LEU A 96 -0.70 -8.72 2.07
CA LEU A 96 -1.52 -9.46 3.03
C LEU A 96 -2.19 -10.65 2.36
N ALA A 97 -2.84 -10.47 1.22
CA ALA A 97 -3.45 -11.56 0.46
C ALA A 97 -2.42 -12.62 0.05
N ALA A 98 -1.23 -12.21 -0.42
CA ALA A 98 -0.17 -13.13 -0.79
C ALA A 98 0.38 -13.94 0.41
N VAL A 99 0.51 -13.31 1.58
CA VAL A 99 0.92 -13.97 2.82
C VAL A 99 -0.12 -15.01 3.26
N LEU A 100 -1.40 -14.63 3.29
CA LEU A 100 -2.49 -15.54 3.67
C LEU A 100 -2.59 -16.72 2.70
N ASN A 101 -2.49 -16.46 1.39
CA ASN A 101 -2.48 -17.53 0.39
C ASN A 101 -1.31 -18.50 0.58
N ARG A 102 -0.11 -18.01 0.95
CA ARG A 102 1.03 -18.89 1.23
C ARG A 102 0.80 -19.73 2.49
N LEU A 103 0.35 -19.11 3.58
CA LEU A 103 0.06 -19.79 4.85
C LEU A 103 -0.94 -20.93 4.68
N PHE A 104 -2.10 -20.64 4.08
CA PHE A 104 -3.18 -21.62 3.99
C PHE A 104 -3.00 -22.63 2.87
N ASN A 105 -2.18 -22.33 1.85
CA ASN A 105 -1.81 -23.33 0.84
C ASN A 105 -0.82 -24.38 1.38
N SER A 106 -0.03 -24.06 2.41
CA SER A 106 0.83 -25.04 3.10
C SER A 106 0.07 -25.97 4.07
N GLU A 107 -0.99 -25.49 4.72
CA GLU A 107 -1.74 -26.28 5.72
C GLU A 107 -2.63 -27.36 5.09
N VAL A 108 -3.22 -27.11 3.91
CA VAL A 108 -4.09 -28.08 3.21
C VAL A 108 -3.34 -29.38 2.88
N LYS A 109 -2.01 -29.33 2.72
CA LYS A 109 -1.20 -30.53 2.45
C LYS A 109 -1.01 -31.45 3.66
N ILE A 110 -1.17 -30.93 4.89
CA ILE A 110 -0.99 -31.71 6.12
C ILE A 110 -2.29 -32.41 6.51
N ALA A 111 -3.45 -31.81 6.22
CA ALA A 111 -4.77 -32.40 6.51
C ALA A 111 -5.16 -33.54 5.56
N GLN A 112 -4.34 -33.84 4.54
CA GLN A 112 -4.54 -34.93 3.57
C GLN A 112 -3.53 -36.08 3.73
N ALA A 113 -2.73 -36.08 4.79
CA ALA A 113 -1.72 -37.10 5.10
C ALA A 113 -2.13 -37.98 6.28
#